data_AF-A0A4R1ANR2-F1
#
_entry.id   AF-A0A4R1ANR2-F1
#
_cell.length_a   1.000
_cell.length_b   1.000
_cell.length_c   1.000
_cell.angle_alpha   90.00
_cell.angle_beta   90.00
_cell.angle_gamma   90.00
#
_symmetry.space_group_name_H-M   'P 1'
#
loop_
_entity.id
_entity.type
_entity.pdbx_description
1 polymer ?
#
loop_
_entity_poly.entity_id
_entity_poly.type
_entity_poly.pdbx_seq_one_letter_code
_entity_poly.pdbx_strand_id
1 'polypeptide(L)'
;MILSNEFYLNKNESLNYLGKTLETYYTLNSFDGIHLTIKLKSMEDLLEIPFDNPKEFATFLSKHWTEQDMKNFYSEEKYLIDGKYYRTRGE
;
A
#
# COMPACT_ATOMS: atom_id res chain seq x y z
N MET A 1 -11.68 -19.43 -0.46
CA MET A 1 -11.53 -17.97 -0.66
C MET A 1 -10.05 -17.75 -0.95
N ILE A 2 -9.69 -17.25 -2.13
CA ILE A 2 -8.29 -16.91 -2.39
C ILE A 2 -8.05 -15.62 -1.60
N LEU A 3 -7.30 -15.71 -0.51
CA LEU A 3 -6.73 -14.52 0.13
C LEU A 3 -5.84 -13.89 -0.95
N SER A 4 -6.17 -12.69 -1.39
CA SER A 4 -5.31 -11.90 -2.25
C SER A 4 -4.90 -10.72 -1.42
N ASN A 5 -3.61 -10.41 -1.32
CA ASN A 5 -3.18 -9.16 -0.71
C ASN A 5 -3.71 -8.04 -1.60
N GLU A 6 -4.76 -7.39 -1.12
CA GLU A 6 -5.40 -6.28 -1.80
C GLU A 6 -4.95 -4.99 -1.16
N PHE A 7 -4.43 -4.10 -2.00
CA PHE A 7 -3.96 -2.79 -1.63
C PHE A 7 -4.85 -1.72 -2.25
N TYR A 8 -5.18 -0.71 -1.44
CA TYR A 8 -5.97 0.43 -1.89
C TYR A 8 -5.41 1.74 -1.35
N LEU A 9 -5.58 2.78 -2.16
CA LEU A 9 -5.06 4.13 -1.91
C LEU A 9 -6.18 5.02 -1.43
N ASN A 10 -6.01 5.59 -0.23
CA ASN A 10 -6.95 6.57 0.31
C ASN A 10 -6.25 7.91 0.49
N LYS A 11 -7.00 8.97 0.15
CA LYS A 11 -6.64 10.35 0.48
C LYS A 11 -7.55 10.81 1.61
N ASN A 12 -6.96 11.30 2.68
CA ASN A 12 -7.70 11.90 3.77
C ASN A 12 -7.34 13.37 3.90
N GLU A 13 -8.36 14.23 3.98
CA GLU A 13 -8.22 15.67 4.10
C GLU A 13 -8.88 16.15 5.39
N SER A 14 -8.11 16.90 6.20
CA SER A 14 -8.62 17.56 7.40
C SER A 14 -8.88 19.05 7.10
N LEU A 15 -10.12 19.47 7.21
CA LEU A 15 -10.58 20.84 6.95
C LEU A 15 -10.86 21.56 8.27
N ASN A 16 -10.59 22.87 8.31
CA ASN A 16 -10.99 23.73 9.41
C ASN A 16 -12.31 24.47 9.16
N TYR A 17 -12.78 25.22 10.17
CA TYR A 17 -14.05 25.97 10.16
C TYR A 17 -14.17 27.07 9.07
N LEU A 18 -13.18 27.25 8.21
CA LEU A 18 -13.22 28.19 7.08
C LEU A 18 -12.92 27.52 5.73
N GLY A 19 -13.01 26.19 5.66
CA GLY A 19 -12.74 25.42 4.44
C GLY A 19 -11.26 25.39 4.04
N LYS A 20 -10.33 25.79 4.91
CA LYS A 20 -8.90 25.64 4.64
C LYS A 20 -8.44 24.22 5.02
N THR A 21 -7.75 23.55 4.11
CA THR A 21 -7.07 22.28 4.36
C THR A 21 -5.88 22.50 5.28
N LEU A 22 -5.92 21.89 6.47
CA LEU A 22 -4.83 21.95 7.44
C LEU A 22 -3.84 20.81 7.24
N GLU A 23 -4.33 19.64 6.83
CA GLU A 23 -3.53 18.44 6.67
C GLU A 23 -4.11 17.56 5.57
N THR A 24 -3.23 17.00 4.74
CA THR A 24 -3.56 15.99 3.75
C THR A 24 -2.58 14.84 3.94
N TYR A 25 -3.11 13.62 4.07
CA TYR A 25 -2.30 12.42 4.15
C TYR A 25 -2.81 11.37 3.17
N TYR A 26 -1.86 10.71 2.52
CA TYR A 26 -2.12 9.61 1.61
C TYR A 26 -1.78 8.30 2.32
N THR A 27 -2.64 7.30 2.18
CA THR A 27 -2.42 5.99 2.80
C THR A 27 -2.52 4.87 1.78
N LEU A 28 -1.50 3.99 1.79
CA LEU A 28 -1.57 2.66 1.20
C LEU A 28 -2.02 1.69 2.28
N ASN A 29 -3.14 1.00 2.04
CA ASN A 29 -3.76 0.11 3.01
C ASN A 29 -3.73 -1.32 2.48
N SER A 30 -3.42 -2.31 3.32
CA SER A 30 -3.53 -3.74 3.02
C SER A 30 -4.77 -4.35 3.66
N PHE A 31 -5.51 -5.19 2.92
CA PHE A 31 -6.72 -5.86 3.37
C PHE A 31 -6.48 -7.21 4.09
N ASP A 32 -5.23 -7.58 4.38
CA ASP A 32 -4.80 -8.89 4.92
C ASP A 32 -5.25 -9.25 6.35
N GLY A 33 -6.27 -8.59 6.89
CA GLY A 33 -6.85 -8.89 8.20
C GLY A 33 -6.15 -8.18 9.38
N ILE A 34 -5.02 -7.50 9.17
CA ILE A 34 -4.28 -6.77 10.24
C ILE A 34 -4.33 -5.24 10.05
N HIS A 35 -4.93 -4.74 8.97
CA HIS A 35 -5.00 -3.30 8.66
C HIS A 35 -3.62 -2.64 8.69
N LEU A 36 -2.66 -3.22 7.95
CA LEU A 36 -1.35 -2.58 7.77
C LEU A 36 -1.52 -1.34 6.89
N THR A 37 -1.19 -0.18 7.44
CA THR A 37 -1.29 1.12 6.74
C THR A 37 0.08 1.78 6.63
N ILE A 38 0.44 2.25 5.44
CA ILE A 38 1.62 3.08 5.21
C ILE A 38 1.15 4.52 4.94
N LYS A 39 1.56 5.46 5.79
CA LYS A 39 1.24 6.89 5.65
C LYS A 39 2.33 7.62 4.88
N LEU A 40 1.93 8.44 3.92
CA LEU A 40 2.80 9.21 3.04
C LEU A 40 2.51 10.70 3.20
N LYS A 41 3.53 11.53 2.96
CA LYS A 41 3.46 12.98 3.19
C LYS A 41 2.98 13.74 1.96
N SER A 42 3.16 13.19 0.77
CA SER A 42 2.80 13.83 -0.50
C SER A 42 2.14 12.87 -1.48
N MET A 43 1.58 13.41 -2.58
CA MET A 43 1.03 12.63 -3.68
C MET A 43 2.16 12.04 -4.54
N GLU A 44 3.26 12.76 -4.66
CA GLU A 44 4.47 12.34 -5.35
C GLU A 44 5.01 11.05 -4.72
N ASP A 45 5.11 11.00 -3.38
CA ASP A 45 5.52 9.81 -2.63
C ASP A 45 4.62 8.60 -2.95
N LEU A 46 3.35 8.84 -3.25
CA LEU A 46 2.37 7.80 -3.58
C LEU A 46 2.54 7.29 -5.01
N LEU A 47 2.77 8.20 -5.96
CA LEU A 47 2.95 7.87 -7.38
C LEU A 47 4.29 7.15 -7.64
N GLU A 48 5.28 7.35 -6.77
CA GLU A 48 6.60 6.70 -6.86
C GLU A 48 6.61 5.27 -6.31
N ILE A 49 5.50 4.76 -5.76
CA ILE A 49 5.47 3.39 -5.24
C ILE A 49 5.51 2.40 -6.43
N PRO A 50 6.51 1.50 -6.49
CA PRO A 50 6.78 0.67 -7.65
C PRO A 50 5.89 -0.59 -7.67
N PHE A 51 4.58 -0.40 -7.65
CA PHE A 51 3.56 -1.45 -7.58
C PHE A 51 3.65 -2.49 -8.70
N ASP A 52 4.19 -2.13 -9.85
CA ASP A 52 4.37 -3.00 -11.01
C ASP A 52 5.70 -3.76 -11.02
N ASN A 53 6.62 -3.41 -10.11
CA ASN A 53 7.89 -4.10 -9.92
C ASN A 53 7.89 -4.82 -8.56
N PRO A 54 7.63 -6.14 -8.54
CA PRO A 54 7.43 -6.88 -7.29
C PRO A 54 8.63 -6.84 -6.33
N LYS A 55 9.85 -6.81 -6.87
CA LYS A 55 11.09 -6.76 -6.06
C LYS A 55 11.24 -5.42 -5.37
N GLU A 56 11.00 -4.34 -6.10
CA GLU A 56 11.07 -2.99 -5.55
C GLU A 56 9.88 -2.73 -4.61
N PHE A 57 8.69 -3.22 -4.94
CA PHE A 57 7.52 -3.10 -4.09
C PHE A 57 7.72 -3.83 -2.76
N ALA A 58 8.25 -5.05 -2.79
CA ALA A 58 8.57 -5.78 -1.57
C ALA A 58 9.65 -5.08 -0.72
N THR A 59 10.62 -4.44 -1.38
CA THR A 59 11.65 -3.63 -0.70
C THR A 59 11.06 -2.37 -0.07
N PHE A 60 10.04 -1.77 -0.70
CA PHE A 60 9.27 -0.69 -0.11
C PHE A 60 8.47 -1.18 1.11
N LEU A 61 7.70 -2.26 0.97
CA LEU A 61 6.91 -2.83 2.06
C LEU A 61 7.79 -3.21 3.27
N SER A 62 8.97 -3.80 3.05
CA SER A 62 9.86 -4.23 4.14
C SER A 62 10.42 -3.09 4.99
N LYS A 63 10.32 -1.83 4.53
CA LYS A 63 10.69 -0.65 5.35
C LYS A 63 9.61 -0.30 6.38
N HIS A 64 8.39 -0.79 6.17
CA HIS A 64 7.22 -0.44 6.97
C HIS A 64 6.62 -1.64 7.71
N TRP A 65 6.82 -2.85 7.17
CA TRP A 65 6.18 -4.07 7.64
C TRP A 65 7.17 -4.98 8.37
N THR A 66 6.65 -5.88 9.21
CA THR A 66 7.48 -6.85 9.92
C THR A 66 7.92 -7.99 9.01
N GLU A 67 8.91 -8.77 9.43
CA GLU A 67 9.34 -9.96 8.69
C GLU A 67 8.18 -10.97 8.49
N GLN A 68 7.27 -11.06 9.46
CA GLN A 68 6.11 -11.95 9.37
C GLN A 68 5.12 -11.50 8.30
N ASP A 69 4.85 -10.20 8.23
CA ASP A 69 3.99 -9.61 7.20
C ASP A 69 4.59 -9.81 5.80
N MET A 70 5.92 -9.63 5.68
CA MET A 70 6.63 -9.88 4.44
C MET A 70 6.58 -11.35 4.02
N LYS A 71 6.66 -12.31 4.97
CA LYS A 71 6.49 -13.74 4.66
C LYS A 71 5.11 -14.04 4.11
N ASN A 72 4.06 -13.44 4.68
CA ASN A 72 2.70 -13.56 4.15
C ASN A 72 2.58 -12.95 2.75
N PHE A 73 3.23 -11.79 2.53
CA PHE A 73 3.28 -11.18 1.20
C PHE A 73 3.89 -12.12 0.14
N TYR A 74 5.03 -12.75 0.45
CA TYR A 74 5.70 -13.66 -0.48
C TYR A 74 5.04 -15.03 -0.65
N SER A 75 4.20 -15.46 0.30
CA SER A 75 3.43 -16.70 0.16
C SER A 75 2.29 -16.57 -0.84
N GLU A 76 1.82 -15.35 -1.10
CA GLU A 76 0.85 -15.10 -2.15
C GLU A 76 1.52 -15.19 -3.52
N GLU A 77 0.83 -15.75 -4.52
CA GLU A 77 1.31 -15.79 -5.91
C GLU A 77 1.11 -14.45 -6.62
N LYS A 78 0.12 -13.68 -6.17
CA LYS A 78 -0.27 -12.39 -6.75
C LYS A 78 -0.81 -11.44 -5.69
N TYR A 79 -0.70 -10.14 -5.95
CA TYR A 79 -1.35 -9.08 -5.19
C TYR A 79 -2.17 -8.20 -6.12
N LEU A 80 -3.15 -7.50 -5.54
CA LEU A 80 -4.11 -6.65 -6.23
C LEU A 80 -3.91 -5.21 -5.77
N ILE A 81 -3.75 -4.27 -6.69
CA ILE A 81 -3.69 -2.83 -6.37
C ILE A 81 -4.65 -2.11 -7.30
N ASP A 82 -5.62 -1.41 -6.72
CA ASP A 82 -6.62 -0.63 -7.47
C ASP A 82 -7.25 -1.43 -8.65
N GLY A 83 -7.66 -2.68 -8.37
CA GLY A 83 -8.28 -3.56 -9.37
C GLY A 83 -7.32 -4.24 -10.35
N LYS A 84 -6.00 -3.98 -10.29
CA LYS A 84 -4.98 -4.60 -11.15
C LYS A 84 -4.14 -5.65 -10.41
N TYR A 85 -3.97 -6.82 -11.03
CA TYR A 85 -3.15 -7.90 -10.46
C TYR A 85 -1.69 -7.82 -10.88
N TYR A 86 -0.81 -8.09 -9.93
CA TYR A 86 0.64 -8.15 -10.08
C TYR A 86 1.16 -9.45 -9.48
N ARG A 87 2.24 -10.02 -10.04
CA ARG A 87 2.84 -11.27 -9.54
C ARG A 87 3.85 -10.94 -8.46
N THR A 88 3.76 -11.56 -7.29
CA THR A 88 4.74 -11.33 -6.19
C THR A 88 6.15 -11.81 -6.55
N ARG A 89 6.23 -12.86 -7.36
CA ARG A 89 7.46 -13.37 -7.96
C ARG A 89 7.55 -12.79 -9.36
N GLY A 90 8.19 -11.63 -9.48
CA GLY A 90 8.52 -11.06 -10.79
C GLY A 90 9.39 -12.05 -11.56
N GLU A 91 8.82 -12.67 -12.59
CA GLU A 91 9.54 -13.20 -13.75
C GLU A 91 9.61 -12.11 -14.82
#